data_AF-A0A2T2MZY4-F1
#
_entry.id   AF-A0A2T2MZY4-F1
#
_cell.length_a   1.000
_cell.length_b   1.000
_cell.length_c   1.000
_cell.angle_alpha   90.00
_cell.angle_beta   90.00
_cell.angle_gamma   90.00
#
_symmetry.space_group_name_H-M   'P 1'
#
loop_
_entity.id
_entity.type
_entity.pdbx_description
1 polymer ?
#
loop_
_entity_poly.entity_id
_entity_poly.type
_entity_poly.pdbx_seq_one_letter_code
_entity_poly.pdbx_strand_id
1 'polypeptide(L)'
;MADAFTKTTALFSCVEVKPASGDHTEAEYQLSIWMAASLRKKMQLARRVGLVDKSNLVEPCFAIVGHETHVYFAYMESEERDAVHILGPEVGSLGLCETRSVSGIFRTLRLWQNVIKYGRDGGNGGFWGSFMEVVLQRLAGDVDEGHGATLNSPT
;
A
#
# COMPACT_ATOMS: atom_id res chain seq x y z
N MET A 1 -4.99 -29.49 -6.67
CA MET A 1 -6.17 -29.14 -5.85
C MET A 1 -6.02 -27.69 -5.48
N ALA A 2 -6.78 -26.79 -6.11
CA ALA A 2 -6.81 -25.37 -5.76
C ALA A 2 -8.04 -25.18 -4.86
N ASP A 3 -7.81 -24.65 -3.65
CA ASP A 3 -8.86 -24.32 -2.71
C ASP A 3 -9.75 -23.20 -3.29
N ALA A 4 -11.07 -23.32 -3.13
CA ALA A 4 -12.08 -22.39 -3.61
C ALA A 4 -11.97 -20.98 -2.97
N PHE A 5 -11.19 -20.83 -1.90
CA PHE A 5 -10.90 -19.54 -1.26
C PHE A 5 -9.58 -18.92 -1.68
N THR A 6 -8.77 -19.60 -2.50
CA THR A 6 -7.54 -19.03 -3.05
C THR A 6 -7.87 -18.20 -4.29
N LYS A 7 -8.48 -17.03 -4.10
CA LYS A 7 -8.65 -16.06 -5.18
C LYS A 7 -7.30 -15.41 -5.46
N THR A 8 -6.80 -15.52 -6.70
CA THR A 8 -5.59 -14.82 -7.17
C THR A 8 -5.85 -13.32 -7.39
N THR A 9 -6.68 -12.71 -6.56
CA THR A 9 -6.89 -11.27 -6.57
C THR A 9 -5.87 -10.69 -5.61
N ALA A 10 -4.98 -9.85 -6.13
CA ALA A 10 -4.12 -9.06 -5.29
C ALA A 10 -5.01 -8.17 -4.40
N LEU A 11 -4.97 -8.44 -3.09
CA LEU A 11 -5.64 -7.62 -2.11
C LEU A 11 -4.75 -6.40 -1.86
N PHE A 12 -5.15 -5.25 -2.40
CA PHE A 12 -4.48 -3.97 -2.16
C PHE A 12 -5.22 -3.15 -1.10
N SER A 13 -5.96 -3.81 -0.20
CA SER A 13 -6.67 -3.08 0.86
C SER A 13 -5.75 -2.85 2.04
N CYS A 14 -5.42 -1.59 2.25
CA CYS A 14 -4.70 -1.08 3.42
C CYS A 14 -5.67 -0.81 4.59
N VAL A 15 -6.88 -1.36 4.57
CA VAL A 15 -7.91 -1.13 5.60
C VAL A 15 -8.42 -2.47 6.12
N GLU A 16 -8.36 -2.64 7.43
CA GLU A 16 -8.98 -3.73 8.17
C GLU A 16 -10.07 -3.18 9.09
N VAL A 17 -11.25 -3.81 9.11
CA VAL A 17 -12.40 -3.33 9.87
C VAL A 17 -12.91 -4.42 10.81
N LYS A 18 -12.97 -4.09 12.09
CA LYS A 18 -13.50 -4.96 13.14
C LYS A 18 -14.70 -4.31 13.84
N PRO A 19 -15.64 -5.12 14.37
CA PRO A 19 -16.69 -4.59 15.26
C PRO A 19 -16.07 -3.98 16.52
N ALA A 20 -16.86 -3.22 17.29
CA ALA A 20 -16.39 -2.60 18.54
C ALA A 20 -15.93 -3.62 19.60
N SER A 21 -16.40 -4.86 19.51
CA SER A 21 -15.96 -5.98 20.35
C SER A 21 -14.82 -6.80 19.73
N GLY A 22 -14.29 -6.37 18.59
CA GLY A 22 -13.23 -7.08 17.87
C GLY A 22 -11.86 -6.85 18.49
N ASP A 23 -10.94 -7.78 18.24
CA ASP A 23 -9.57 -7.70 18.76
C ASP A 23 -8.72 -6.77 17.89
N HIS A 24 -8.22 -5.70 18.52
CA HIS A 24 -7.29 -4.77 17.91
C HIS A 24 -6.00 -5.47 17.45
N THR A 25 -5.53 -6.44 18.24
CA THR A 25 -4.33 -7.23 17.95
C THR A 25 -4.51 -8.05 16.68
N GLU A 26 -5.67 -8.67 16.51
CA GLU A 26 -6.00 -9.42 15.29
C GLU A 26 -6.03 -8.50 14.06
N ALA A 27 -6.63 -7.31 14.18
CA ALA A 27 -6.65 -6.33 13.11
C ALA A 27 -5.23 -5.89 12.72
N GLU A 28 -4.38 -5.60 13.71
CA GLU A 28 -2.98 -5.24 13.50
C GLU A 28 -2.19 -6.36 12.82
N TYR A 29 -2.35 -7.61 13.25
CA TYR A 29 -1.67 -8.75 12.63
C TYR A 29 -2.08 -8.94 11.17
N GLN A 30 -3.39 -8.90 10.87
CA GLN A 30 -3.89 -9.06 9.49
C GLN A 30 -3.39 -7.93 8.60
N LEU A 31 -3.50 -6.69 9.08
CA LEU A 31 -3.02 -5.51 8.37
C LEU A 31 -1.51 -5.63 8.11
N SER A 32 -0.72 -6.07 9.09
CA SER A 32 0.72 -6.23 8.97
C SER A 32 1.13 -7.21 7.87
N ILE A 33 0.43 -8.33 7.75
CA ILE A 33 0.66 -9.31 6.69
C ILE A 33 0.37 -8.69 5.32
N TRP A 34 -0.76 -7.98 5.18
CA TRP A 34 -1.16 -7.37 3.91
C TRP A 34 -0.23 -6.23 3.50
N MET A 35 0.16 -5.37 4.44
CA MET A 35 1.12 -4.29 4.23
C MET A 35 2.45 -4.82 3.71
N ALA A 36 2.99 -5.83 4.39
CA ALA A 36 4.27 -6.41 4.05
C ALA A 36 4.22 -7.14 2.69
N ALA A 37 3.10 -7.74 2.32
CA ALA A 37 2.90 -8.33 1.00
C ALA A 37 2.77 -7.25 -0.10
N SER A 38 2.00 -6.20 0.13
CA SER A 38 1.76 -5.08 -0.80
C SER A 38 3.07 -4.39 -1.16
N LEU A 39 3.84 -3.95 -0.16
CA LEU A 39 5.11 -3.24 -0.38
C LEU A 39 6.15 -4.10 -1.09
N ARG A 40 6.30 -5.37 -0.69
CA ARG A 40 7.20 -6.30 -1.39
C ARG A 40 6.79 -6.49 -2.84
N LYS A 41 5.49 -6.57 -3.13
CA LYS A 41 5.00 -6.70 -4.50
C LYS A 41 5.29 -5.44 -5.31
N LYS A 42 5.04 -4.25 -4.76
CA LYS A 42 5.38 -2.97 -5.40
C LYS A 42 6.88 -2.87 -5.70
N MET A 43 7.75 -3.25 -4.76
CA MET A 43 9.19 -3.29 -4.98
C MET A 43 9.61 -4.32 -6.04
N GLN A 44 8.98 -5.49 -6.04
CA GLN A 44 9.22 -6.49 -7.09
C GLN A 44 8.88 -5.94 -8.48
N LEU A 45 7.74 -5.23 -8.60
CA LEU A 45 7.32 -4.59 -9.86
C LEU A 45 8.25 -3.44 -10.26
N ALA A 46 8.64 -2.60 -9.31
CA ALA A 46 9.59 -1.51 -9.54
C ALA A 46 10.93 -2.03 -10.09
N ARG A 47 11.45 -3.11 -9.52
CA ARG A 47 12.69 -3.75 -10.00
C ARG A 47 12.59 -4.29 -11.42
N ARG A 48 11.44 -4.86 -11.79
CA ARG A 48 11.24 -5.38 -13.15
C ARG A 48 11.44 -4.29 -14.21
N VAL A 49 11.08 -3.05 -13.88
CA VAL A 49 11.21 -1.90 -14.77
C VAL A 49 12.45 -1.04 -14.48
N GLY A 50 13.41 -1.56 -13.70
CA GLY A 50 14.66 -0.88 -13.37
C GLY A 50 14.52 0.31 -12.41
N LEU A 51 13.40 0.43 -11.68
CA LEU A 51 13.21 1.46 -10.65
C LEU A 51 13.66 0.91 -9.29
N VAL A 52 14.74 1.48 -8.74
CA VAL A 52 15.39 1.00 -7.49
C VAL A 52 15.20 1.98 -6.33
N ASP A 53 14.76 3.21 -6.60
CA ASP A 53 14.56 4.21 -5.57
C ASP A 53 13.39 3.84 -4.65
N LYS A 54 13.68 3.77 -3.34
CA LYS A 54 12.75 3.42 -2.25
C LYS A 54 12.20 4.65 -1.53
N SER A 55 12.76 5.84 -1.78
CA SER A 55 12.59 7.04 -0.95
C SER A 55 11.14 7.48 -0.77
N ASN A 56 10.26 7.18 -1.74
CA ASN A 56 8.86 7.62 -1.75
C ASN A 56 7.86 6.51 -1.39
N LEU A 57 8.32 5.32 -0.97
CA LEU A 57 7.46 4.16 -0.78
C LEU A 57 7.00 3.98 0.68
N VAL A 58 6.12 4.88 1.12
CA VAL A 58 5.43 4.81 2.42
C VAL A 58 3.96 4.48 2.19
N GLU A 59 3.42 3.45 2.84
CA GLU A 59 2.04 3.01 2.65
C GLU A 59 1.22 3.27 3.92
N PRO A 60 0.28 4.24 3.91
CA PRO A 60 -0.60 4.47 5.03
C PRO A 60 -1.69 3.39 5.09
N CYS A 61 -1.93 2.86 6.28
CA CYS A 61 -2.84 1.75 6.52
C CYS A 61 -3.68 1.98 7.78
N PHE A 62 -4.84 1.33 7.85
CA PHE A 62 -5.89 1.67 8.81
C PHE A 62 -6.50 0.42 9.42
N ALA A 63 -6.51 0.34 10.75
CA ALA A 63 -7.39 -0.57 11.47
C ALA A 63 -8.56 0.24 12.03
N ILE A 64 -9.79 -0.11 11.67
CA ILE A 64 -11.00 0.52 12.19
C ILE A 64 -11.66 -0.45 13.14
N VAL A 65 -11.65 -0.16 14.44
CA VAL A 65 -12.25 -1.02 15.47
C VAL A 65 -13.40 -0.27 16.11
N GLY A 66 -14.63 -0.68 15.78
CA GLY A 66 -15.83 0.03 16.19
C GLY A 66 -15.84 1.49 15.69
N HIS A 67 -15.62 2.43 16.60
CA HIS A 67 -15.64 3.86 16.30
C HIS A 67 -14.25 4.47 16.14
N GLU A 68 -13.17 3.72 16.37
CA GLU A 68 -11.80 4.22 16.44
C GLU A 68 -11.03 3.84 15.18
N THR A 69 -10.30 4.79 14.62
CA THR A 69 -9.43 4.58 13.45
C THR A 69 -7.97 4.67 13.89
N HIS A 70 -7.28 3.55 13.82
CA HIS A 70 -5.86 3.44 14.11
C HIS A 70 -5.07 3.53 12.81
N VAL A 71 -4.05 4.38 12.80
CA VAL A 71 -3.21 4.63 11.61
C VAL A 71 -1.89 3.92 11.80
N TYR A 72 -1.47 3.23 10.75
CA TYR A 72 -0.18 2.56 10.62
C TYR A 72 0.51 3.06 9.35
N PHE A 73 1.84 3.02 9.35
CA PHE A 73 2.65 3.31 8.17
C PHE A 73 3.59 2.15 7.90
N ALA A 74 3.59 1.65 6.67
CA ALA A 74 4.56 0.66 6.25
C ALA A 74 5.57 1.26 5.28
N TYR A 75 6.85 0.90 5.39
CA TYR A 75 7.89 1.38 4.49
C TYR A 75 8.98 0.33 4.29
N MET A 76 9.76 0.49 3.22
CA MET A 76 10.91 -0.37 2.94
C MET A 76 12.15 0.12 3.68
N GLU A 77 12.83 -0.75 4.42
CA GLU A 77 14.13 -0.40 5.00
C GLU A 77 15.18 -0.19 3.90
N SER A 78 16.02 0.82 4.10
CA SER A 78 17.09 1.17 3.17
C SER A 78 18.22 0.14 3.21
N GLU A 79 18.60 -0.32 4.41
CA GLU A 79 19.84 -1.08 4.64
C GLU A 79 19.70 -2.60 4.51
N GLU A 80 18.55 -3.18 4.88
CA GLU A 80 18.31 -4.61 4.76
C GLU A 80 17.60 -5.02 3.45
N ARG A 81 17.82 -6.29 3.05
CA ARG A 81 17.23 -6.91 1.85
C ARG A 81 15.71 -7.00 1.98
N ASP A 82 15.01 -5.96 1.52
CA ASP A 82 13.55 -5.92 1.37
C ASP A 82 12.75 -6.20 2.64
N ALA A 83 13.30 -5.78 3.78
CA ALA A 83 12.54 -5.71 5.01
C ALA A 83 11.48 -4.62 4.89
N VAL A 84 10.25 -4.98 5.27
CA VAL A 84 9.15 -4.02 5.43
C VAL A 84 9.04 -3.75 6.91
N HIS A 85 9.09 -2.47 7.28
CA HIS A 85 8.81 -2.01 8.63
C HIS A 85 7.41 -1.47 8.69
N ILE A 86 6.75 -1.69 9.82
CA ILE A 86 5.41 -1.21 10.12
C ILE A 86 5.50 -0.40 11.40
N LEU A 87 5.09 0.86 11.32
CA LEU A 87 5.00 1.78 12.43
C LEU A 87 3.53 1.97 12.80
N GLY A 88 3.26 1.97 14.09
CA GLY A 88 1.95 2.27 14.64
C GLY A 88 1.56 1.34 15.80
N PRO A 89 0.33 1.45 16.30
CA PRO A 89 -0.62 2.50 15.92
C PRO A 89 -0.09 3.90 16.30
N GLU A 90 -0.30 4.90 15.44
CA GLU A 90 0.15 6.27 15.70
C GLU A 90 -0.47 6.86 16.97
N VAL A 91 0.38 7.22 17.93
CA VAL A 91 -0.03 7.78 19.21
C VAL A 91 0.09 9.31 19.15
N GLY A 92 -1.03 10.01 18.94
CA GLY A 92 -1.01 11.47 18.85
C GLY A 92 -2.25 12.07 18.20
N SER A 93 -2.09 13.21 17.50
CA SER A 93 -3.19 13.92 16.83
C SER A 93 -3.90 13.08 15.76
N LEU A 94 -3.20 12.13 15.14
CA LEU A 94 -3.74 11.13 14.21
C LEU A 94 -4.44 9.96 14.93
N GLY A 95 -4.04 9.64 16.17
CA GLY A 95 -4.66 8.60 17.00
C GLY A 95 -5.99 9.00 17.65
N LEU A 96 -6.46 10.24 17.44
CA LEU A 96 -7.77 10.74 17.89
C LEU A 96 -8.84 10.70 16.79
N CYS A 97 -8.62 9.94 15.72
CA CYS A 97 -9.60 9.78 14.65
C CYS A 97 -10.67 8.77 15.10
N GLU A 98 -11.83 9.27 15.47
CA GLU A 98 -12.94 8.47 15.98
C GLU A 98 -14.29 9.05 15.58
N THR A 99 -15.37 8.27 15.72
CA THR A 99 -16.71 8.65 15.21
C THR A 99 -17.77 8.84 16.29
N ARG A 100 -17.41 8.82 17.58
CA ARG A 100 -18.31 9.11 18.71
C ARG A 100 -18.43 10.61 18.99
N SER A 101 -17.52 11.45 18.50
CA SER A 101 -17.59 12.91 18.64
C SER A 101 -17.54 13.65 17.31
N VAL A 102 -18.13 14.86 17.28
CA VAL A 102 -18.09 15.75 16.10
C VAL A 102 -16.65 16.10 15.71
N SER A 103 -15.80 16.41 16.69
CA SER A 103 -14.39 16.73 16.44
C SER A 103 -13.62 15.52 15.91
N GLY A 104 -13.89 14.32 16.43
CA GLY A 104 -13.39 13.05 15.90
C GLY A 104 -13.77 12.86 14.43
N ILE A 105 -15.05 13.05 14.08
CA ILE A 105 -15.55 12.92 12.70
C ILE A 105 -14.77 13.84 11.75
N PHE A 106 -14.59 15.12 12.11
CA PHE A 106 -13.83 16.05 11.27
C PHE A 106 -12.34 15.69 11.16
N ARG A 107 -11.75 15.10 12.20
CA ARG A 107 -10.37 14.57 12.15
C ARG A 107 -10.28 13.38 11.20
N THR A 108 -11.22 12.44 11.28
CA THR A 108 -11.32 11.30 10.37
C THR A 108 -11.51 11.74 8.92
N LEU A 109 -12.37 12.73 8.65
CA LEU A 109 -12.53 13.30 7.31
C LEU A 109 -11.23 13.92 6.78
N ARG A 110 -10.51 14.67 7.64
CA ARG A 110 -9.20 15.24 7.28
C ARG A 110 -8.17 14.15 7.00
N LEU A 111 -8.16 13.08 7.79
CA LEU A 111 -7.30 11.90 7.55
C LEU A 111 -7.56 11.34 6.15
N TRP A 112 -8.80 11.00 5.81
CA TRP A 112 -9.13 10.46 4.49
C TRP A 112 -8.80 11.41 3.35
N GLN A 113 -9.03 12.72 3.52
CA GLN A 113 -8.63 13.72 2.54
C GLN A 113 -7.12 13.68 2.27
N ASN A 114 -6.30 13.59 3.32
CA ASN A 114 -4.85 13.52 3.19
C ASN A 114 -4.39 12.22 2.52
N VAL A 115 -5.02 11.09 2.84
CA VAL A 115 -4.70 9.77 2.26
C VAL A 115 -5.04 9.74 0.78
N ILE A 116 -6.21 10.26 0.39
CA ILE A 116 -6.59 10.37 -1.02
C ILE A 116 -5.65 11.32 -1.76
N LYS A 117 -5.26 12.45 -1.14
CA LYS A 117 -4.29 13.37 -1.73
C LYS A 117 -2.93 12.69 -1.94
N TYR A 118 -2.45 11.95 -0.95
CA TYR A 118 -1.21 11.18 -1.04
C TYR A 118 -1.24 10.15 -2.18
N GLY A 119 -2.27 9.30 -2.21
CA GLY A 119 -2.38 8.23 -3.20
C GLY A 119 -2.61 8.71 -4.64
N ARG A 120 -3.02 9.97 -4.82
CA ARG A 120 -3.25 10.60 -6.13
C ARG A 120 -2.22 11.66 -6.49
N ASP A 121 -1.15 11.81 -5.69
CA ASP A 121 -0.14 12.83 -5.92
C ASP A 121 0.68 12.53 -7.18
N GLY A 122 0.25 13.11 -8.30
CA GLY A 122 0.90 13.00 -9.60
C GLY A 122 2.11 13.93 -9.78
N GLY A 123 2.53 14.67 -8.75
CA GLY A 123 3.74 15.49 -8.83
C GLY A 123 5.01 14.64 -8.94
N ASN A 124 6.11 15.25 -9.41
CA ASN A 124 7.40 14.58 -9.56
C ASN A 124 8.03 14.05 -8.25
N GLY A 125 7.50 14.46 -7.09
CA GLY A 125 7.88 13.93 -5.77
C GLY A 125 6.75 13.17 -5.07
N GLY A 126 5.61 12.98 -5.75
CA GLY A 126 4.43 12.32 -5.20
C GLY A 126 4.47 10.81 -5.40
N PHE A 127 3.79 10.06 -4.53
CA PHE A 127 3.73 8.58 -4.62
C PHE A 127 3.20 8.09 -5.97
N TRP A 128 2.16 8.74 -6.50
CA TRP A 128 1.59 8.32 -7.78
C TRP A 128 2.52 8.66 -8.93
N GLY A 129 2.87 9.94 -9.10
CA GLY A 129 3.62 10.42 -10.26
C GLY A 129 5.05 9.92 -10.32
N SER A 130 5.75 9.81 -9.18
CA SER A 130 7.17 9.41 -9.14
C SER A 130 7.39 7.90 -9.09
N PHE A 131 6.42 7.14 -8.56
CA PHE A 131 6.57 5.70 -8.35
C PHE A 131 5.52 4.89 -9.10
N MET A 132 4.25 4.93 -8.71
CA MET A 132 3.24 4.00 -9.25
C MET A 132 3.01 4.19 -10.76
N GLU A 133 2.89 5.42 -11.22
CA GLU A 133 2.66 5.74 -12.63
C GLU A 133 3.81 5.25 -13.51
N VAL A 134 5.06 5.54 -13.11
CA VAL A 134 6.27 5.10 -13.82
C VAL A 134 6.33 3.58 -13.90
N VAL A 135 6.05 2.89 -12.80
CA VAL A 135 6.05 1.42 -12.76
C VAL A 135 5.00 0.85 -13.70
N LEU A 136 3.77 1.35 -13.63
CA LEU A 136 2.67 0.84 -14.46
C LEU A 136 2.87 1.15 -15.95
N GLN A 137 3.36 2.34 -16.30
CA GLN A 137 3.63 2.72 -17.69
C GLN A 137 4.72 1.86 -18.31
N ARG A 138 5.83 1.64 -17.60
CA ARG A 138 6.92 0.78 -18.11
C ARG A 138 6.50 -0.68 -18.22
N LEU A 139 5.75 -1.19 -17.24
CA LEU A 139 5.20 -2.55 -17.32
C LEU A 139 4.24 -2.71 -18.50
N ALA A 140 3.45 -1.68 -18.84
CA ALA A 140 2.59 -1.71 -20.01
C ALA A 140 3.40 -1.70 -21.32
N GLY A 141 4.50 -0.93 -21.38
CA GLY A 141 5.39 -0.88 -22.55
C GLY A 141 6.18 -2.17 -22.78
N ASP A 142 6.64 -2.84 -21.72
CA ASP A 142 7.35 -4.13 -21.80
C ASP A 142 6.50 -5.25 -22.42
N VAL A 143 5.16 -5.15 -22.35
CA VAL A 143 4.24 -6.12 -22.97
C VAL A 143 4.31 -6.08 -24.50
N ASP A 144 4.59 -4.90 -25.07
CA ASP A 144 4.63 -4.71 -26.53
C ASP A 144 5.97 -5.13 -27.16
N GLU A 145 7.10 -5.00 -26.45
CA GLU A 145 8.41 -5.41 -26.98
C GLU A 145 8.64 -6.93 -26.94
N GLY A 146 7.96 -7.66 -26.05
CA GLY A 146 8.10 -9.12 -25.90
C GLY A 146 7.52 -9.98 -27.01
N HIS A 147 6.66 -9.43 -27.89
CA HIS A 147 6.06 -10.16 -29.01
C HIS A 147 6.76 -9.94 -30.37
N GLY A 148 7.71 -8.99 -30.46
CA GLY A 148 8.41 -8.67 -31.71
C GLY A 148 9.67 -9.50 -32.01
N ALA A 149 10.20 -10.24 -31.03
CA ALA A 149 11.54 -10.82 -31.11
C ALA A 149 11.63 -12.31 -31.54
N THR A 150 10.60 -12.87 -32.18
CA THR A 150 10.63 -14.28 -32.67
C THR A 150 10.53 -14.46 -34.19
N LEU A 151 10.54 -13.38 -34.96
CA LEU A 151 10.54 -13.45 -36.42
C LEU A 151 11.71 -12.64 -36.96
N ASN A 152 12.88 -13.28 -37.10
CA ASN A 152 13.88 -13.06 -38.17
C ASN A 152 15.19 -13.77 -37.84
N SER A 153 15.31 -15.04 -38.22
CA SER A 153 16.61 -15.67 -38.49
C SER A 153 16.63 -16.11 -39.96
N PRO A 154 17.39 -15.43 -40.84
CA PRO A 154 17.61 -15.91 -42.19
C PRO A 154 18.80 -16.87 -42.20
N THR A 155 18.56 -18.07 -42.73
CA THR A 155 19.58 -18.93 -43.35
C THR A 155 19.91 -18.42 -44.75
#